data_AF-A0A6C0EEU5-F1
#
_entry.id   AF-A0A6C0EEU5-F1
#
_cell.length_a   1.000
_cell.length_b   1.000
_cell.length_c   1.000
_cell.angle_alpha   90.00
_cell.angle_beta   90.00
_cell.angle_gamma   90.00
#
_symmetry.space_group_name_H-M   'P 1'
#
loop_
_entity.id
_entity.type
_entity.pdbx_description
1 polymer ?
#
loop_
_entity_poly.entity_id
_entity_poly.type
_entity_poly.pdbx_seq_one_letter_code
_entity_poly.pdbx_strand_id
1 'polypeptide(L)'
;MKLKFISLGHRCHISSILSLNKLRNEAYPFDNIIYSIEGIIDCFKNNFINFFPKNIICEYVFVGTDHPESDSNGNRKLFRGKYGSFTHHDLNNDMVIESFKNRINRLKEYLSNTNDEVIFLRTAMDDEEINLLNELINTIQIIYPELKFKIFLIYDNKNIPEIILKYNDYAYIVNSIMITLDQNSNTNSNSYNYLFKYFKNINNLDDIKINDEFVNSNLIFKNDDYKGYAILDGIFPYDKNN
;
A
#
# COMPACT_ATOMS: atom_id res chain seq x y z
N MET A 1 -0.84 -11.74 21.99
CA MET A 1 -0.63 -10.41 21.44
C MET A 1 0.70 -10.43 20.71
N LYS A 2 0.64 -10.46 19.39
CA LYS A 2 1.81 -10.30 18.51
C LYS A 2 1.62 -9.02 17.69
N LEU A 3 2.70 -8.46 17.19
CA LEU A 3 2.65 -7.35 16.25
C LEU A 3 2.50 -7.90 14.83
N LYS A 4 1.52 -7.42 14.06
CA LYS A 4 1.27 -7.83 12.66
C LYS A 4 1.40 -6.66 11.71
N PHE A 5 2.04 -6.92 10.57
CA PHE A 5 2.22 -5.93 9.52
C PHE A 5 1.27 -6.20 8.36
N ILE A 6 0.52 -5.18 7.94
CA ILE A 6 -0.47 -5.29 6.87
C ILE A 6 -0.21 -4.19 5.83
N SER A 7 -0.06 -4.58 4.57
CA SER A 7 0.03 -3.60 3.49
C SER A 7 -1.35 -3.02 3.19
N LEU A 8 -1.38 -1.70 3.03
CA LEU A 8 -2.48 -0.93 2.46
C LEU A 8 -2.17 -0.51 1.02
N GLY A 9 -1.28 -1.23 0.33
CA GLY A 9 -1.05 -1.05 -1.11
C GLY A 9 -0.38 0.27 -1.53
N HIS A 10 -0.92 0.84 -2.61
CA HIS A 10 -0.28 1.69 -3.64
C HIS A 10 0.81 0.98 -4.44
N ARG A 11 1.92 0.58 -3.83
CA ARG A 11 3.00 -0.14 -4.54
C ARG A 11 2.91 -1.63 -4.29
N CYS A 12 2.94 -2.40 -5.38
CA CYS A 12 2.94 -3.85 -5.31
C CYS A 12 4.14 -4.41 -4.51
N HIS A 13 5.23 -3.66 -4.38
CA HIS A 13 6.42 -4.11 -3.68
C HIS A 13 6.29 -4.17 -2.15
N ILE A 14 5.36 -3.47 -1.48
CA ILE A 14 5.37 -3.42 0.01
C ILE A 14 5.10 -4.82 0.57
N SER A 15 4.16 -5.54 -0.05
CA SER A 15 3.90 -6.95 0.19
C SER A 15 5.16 -7.82 0.00
N SER A 16 5.93 -7.58 -1.07
CA SER A 16 7.20 -8.27 -1.33
C SER A 16 8.27 -7.96 -0.28
N ILE A 17 8.41 -6.71 0.16
CA ILE A 17 9.42 -6.30 1.15
C ILE A 17 9.06 -6.84 2.55
N LEU A 18 7.77 -6.86 2.89
CA LEU A 18 7.27 -7.57 4.08
C LEU A 18 7.63 -9.05 4.03
N SER A 19 7.47 -9.72 2.88
CA SER A 19 7.88 -11.11 2.70
C SER A 19 9.39 -11.30 2.86
N LEU A 20 10.22 -10.46 2.23
CA LEU A 20 11.69 -10.53 2.33
C LEU A 20 12.19 -10.37 3.77
N ASN A 21 11.52 -9.52 4.55
CA ASN A 21 11.84 -9.32 5.96
C ASN A 21 11.14 -10.30 6.92
N LYS A 22 10.41 -11.30 6.40
CA LYS A 22 9.64 -12.29 7.19
C LYS A 22 8.59 -11.64 8.12
N LEU A 23 8.08 -10.48 7.74
CA LEU A 23 7.03 -9.73 8.46
C LEU A 23 5.64 -9.95 7.85
N ARG A 24 5.55 -10.58 6.67
CA ARG A 24 4.27 -10.96 6.05
C ARG A 24 3.83 -12.33 6.54
N ASN A 25 2.68 -12.39 7.19
CA ASN A 25 2.07 -13.67 7.58
C ASN A 25 1.20 -14.27 6.48
N GLU A 26 0.43 -13.43 5.80
CA GLU A 26 -0.65 -13.84 4.90
C GLU A 26 -0.82 -12.83 3.76
N ALA A 27 -1.56 -13.23 2.72
CA ALA A 27 -1.91 -12.33 1.63
C ALA A 27 -3.18 -11.53 1.93
N TYR A 28 -3.12 -10.21 1.81
CA TYR A 28 -4.26 -9.31 2.01
C TYR A 28 -4.74 -8.66 0.71
N PRO A 29 -5.94 -8.05 0.69
CA PRO A 29 -6.56 -7.54 -0.54
C PRO A 29 -5.72 -6.47 -1.26
N PHE A 30 -5.00 -5.65 -0.51
CA PHE A 30 -4.19 -4.57 -1.08
C PHE A 30 -2.76 -5.01 -1.44
N ASP A 31 -2.42 -6.29 -1.26
CA ASP A 31 -1.15 -6.82 -1.70
C ASP A 31 -1.12 -6.90 -3.24
N ASN A 32 -0.03 -6.40 -3.83
CA ASN A 32 0.26 -6.52 -5.26
C ASN A 32 -0.76 -5.83 -6.19
N ILE A 33 -1.50 -4.83 -5.70
CA ILE A 33 -2.39 -3.97 -6.50
C ILE A 33 -2.09 -2.50 -6.27
N ILE A 34 -2.52 -1.65 -7.21
CA ILE A 34 -2.48 -0.20 -7.05
C ILE A 34 -3.87 0.22 -6.55
N TYR A 35 -3.94 0.93 -5.43
CA TYR A 35 -5.21 1.34 -4.84
C TYR A 35 -5.05 2.66 -4.08
N SER A 36 -5.93 3.62 -4.36
CA SER A 36 -5.99 4.94 -3.72
C SER A 36 -6.37 4.83 -2.25
N ILE A 37 -5.97 5.80 -1.43
CA ILE A 37 -6.31 5.83 -0.01
C ILE A 37 -7.81 6.05 0.20
N GLU A 38 -8.47 6.83 -0.67
CA GLU A 38 -9.92 6.98 -0.73
C GLU A 38 -10.62 5.64 -0.96
N GLY A 39 -10.04 4.81 -1.84
CA GLY A 39 -10.54 3.46 -2.05
C GLY A 39 -10.47 2.60 -0.81
N ILE A 40 -9.39 2.72 -0.03
CA ILE A 40 -9.22 1.93 1.20
C ILE A 40 -10.24 2.36 2.24
N ILE A 41 -10.43 3.67 2.38
CA ILE A 41 -11.47 4.26 3.22
C ILE A 41 -12.84 3.73 2.78
N ASP A 42 -13.15 3.77 1.49
CA ASP A 42 -14.40 3.24 0.92
C ASP A 42 -14.56 1.75 1.19
N CYS A 43 -13.51 0.94 1.01
CA CYS A 43 -13.53 -0.49 1.29
C CYS A 43 -13.88 -0.78 2.76
N PHE A 44 -13.31 -0.04 3.71
CA PHE A 44 -13.66 -0.21 5.13
C PHE A 44 -15.07 0.28 5.45
N LYS A 45 -15.50 1.44 4.93
CA LYS A 45 -16.84 1.99 5.16
C LYS A 45 -17.96 1.16 4.52
N ASN A 46 -17.73 0.69 3.30
CA ASN A 46 -18.73 0.07 2.44
C ASN A 46 -18.48 -1.43 2.21
N ASN A 47 -17.76 -2.08 3.13
CA ASN A 47 -17.57 -3.52 3.14
C ASN A 47 -17.04 -4.08 1.79
N PHE A 48 -16.06 -3.38 1.20
CA PHE A 48 -15.38 -3.74 -0.04
C PHE A 48 -16.30 -3.83 -1.28
N ILE A 49 -17.49 -3.23 -1.26
CA ILE A 49 -18.44 -3.32 -2.39
C ILE A 49 -17.87 -2.76 -3.71
N ASN A 50 -17.02 -1.73 -3.63
CA ASN A 50 -16.38 -1.10 -4.79
C ASN A 50 -14.93 -1.57 -5.01
N PHE A 51 -14.52 -2.71 -4.40
CA PHE A 51 -13.15 -3.21 -4.51
C PHE A 51 -12.82 -3.66 -5.94
N PHE A 52 -13.75 -4.36 -6.59
CA PHE A 52 -13.61 -4.75 -7.99
C PHE A 52 -14.21 -3.68 -8.90
N PRO A 53 -13.75 -3.60 -10.17
CA PRO A 53 -14.41 -2.79 -11.18
C PRO A 53 -15.88 -3.20 -11.35
N LYS A 54 -16.77 -2.22 -11.54
CA LYS A 54 -18.17 -2.48 -11.86
C LYS A 54 -18.29 -3.23 -13.18
N ASN A 55 -17.48 -2.86 -14.17
CA ASN A 55 -17.32 -3.59 -15.43
C ASN A 55 -15.88 -4.07 -15.55
N ILE A 56 -15.70 -5.39 -15.68
CA ILE A 56 -14.38 -5.99 -15.90
C ILE A 56 -14.01 -5.77 -17.37
N ILE A 57 -13.17 -4.77 -17.60
CA ILE A 57 -12.64 -4.42 -18.91
C ILE A 57 -11.14 -4.67 -18.88
N CYS A 58 -10.65 -5.51 -19.78
CA CYS A 58 -9.22 -5.75 -19.97
C CYS A 58 -8.66 -4.69 -20.89
N GLU A 59 -7.82 -3.82 -20.35
CA GLU A 59 -6.99 -2.89 -21.09
C GLU A 59 -5.59 -3.49 -21.29
N TYR A 60 -4.85 -2.94 -22.24
CA TYR A 60 -3.47 -3.35 -22.54
C TYR A 60 -2.57 -2.12 -22.51
N VAL A 61 -1.50 -2.21 -21.74
CA VAL A 61 -0.54 -1.13 -21.56
C VAL A 61 0.86 -1.59 -21.92
N PHE A 62 1.58 -0.78 -22.70
CA PHE A 62 2.94 -1.08 -23.11
C PHE A 62 3.90 -0.87 -21.93
N VAL A 63 4.65 -1.91 -21.57
CA VAL A 63 5.63 -1.91 -20.48
C VAL A 63 7.04 -2.27 -20.95
N GLY A 64 7.22 -2.43 -22.27
CA GLY A 64 8.46 -2.91 -22.89
C GLY A 64 8.48 -4.43 -23.04
N THR A 65 9.20 -4.93 -24.04
CA THR A 65 9.32 -6.38 -24.36
C THR A 65 10.18 -7.16 -23.37
N ASP A 66 11.00 -6.45 -22.59
CA ASP A 66 11.90 -7.07 -21.60
C ASP A 66 11.24 -7.21 -20.22
N HIS A 67 9.99 -6.76 -20.06
CA HIS A 67 9.28 -6.84 -18.79
C HIS A 67 8.80 -8.29 -18.53
N PRO A 68 8.98 -8.85 -17.33
CA PRO A 68 8.69 -10.27 -17.05
C PRO A 68 7.22 -10.66 -17.23
N GLU A 69 6.31 -9.68 -17.19
CA GLU A 69 4.86 -9.86 -17.35
C GLU A 69 4.32 -9.29 -18.68
N SER A 70 5.18 -8.93 -19.64
CA SER A 70 4.73 -8.49 -20.97
C SER A 70 4.48 -9.66 -21.92
N ASP A 71 3.53 -9.48 -22.83
CA ASP A 71 3.38 -10.32 -24.02
C ASP A 71 4.51 -10.07 -25.04
N SER A 72 4.46 -10.78 -26.17
CA SER A 72 5.45 -10.66 -27.25
C SER A 72 5.52 -9.27 -27.89
N ASN A 73 4.50 -8.43 -27.69
CA ASN A 73 4.42 -7.06 -28.19
C ASN A 73 4.79 -6.04 -27.11
N GLY A 74 5.25 -6.49 -25.94
CA GLY A 74 5.60 -5.62 -24.83
C GLY A 74 4.39 -5.09 -24.05
N ASN A 75 3.20 -5.64 -24.24
CA ASN A 75 1.98 -5.21 -23.55
C ASN A 75 1.67 -6.08 -22.33
N ARG A 76 1.03 -5.48 -21.34
CA ARG A 76 0.55 -6.15 -20.14
C ARG A 76 -0.94 -5.85 -19.93
N LYS A 77 -1.66 -6.83 -19.39
CA LYS A 77 -3.09 -6.65 -19.04
C LYS A 77 -3.24 -5.67 -17.88
N LEU A 78 -4.25 -4.83 -17.96
CA LEU A 78 -4.62 -3.87 -16.94
C LEU A 78 -6.14 -3.92 -16.73
N PHE A 79 -6.58 -4.00 -15.49
CA PHE A 79 -7.99 -3.84 -15.14
C PHE A 79 -8.11 -2.69 -14.15
N ARG A 80 -8.96 -1.70 -14.45
CA ARG A 80 -9.15 -0.51 -13.62
C ARG A 80 -10.56 -0.48 -13.06
N GLY A 81 -10.67 -0.23 -11.75
CA GLY A 81 -11.92 0.08 -11.09
C GLY A 81 -11.93 1.51 -10.59
N LYS A 82 -12.97 1.86 -9.82
CA LYS A 82 -13.19 3.18 -9.25
C LYS A 82 -11.97 3.80 -8.57
N TYR A 83 -11.26 2.97 -7.81
CA TYR A 83 -10.26 3.42 -6.86
C TYR A 83 -8.87 2.84 -7.08
N GLY A 84 -8.71 1.90 -8.02
CA GLY A 84 -7.41 1.30 -8.27
C GLY A 84 -7.36 0.40 -9.50
N SER A 85 -6.24 -0.29 -9.65
CA SER A 85 -5.99 -1.20 -10.75
C SER A 85 -5.33 -2.50 -10.32
N PHE A 86 -5.60 -3.52 -11.13
CA PHE A 86 -5.08 -4.86 -11.03
C PHE A 86 -4.11 -5.08 -12.19
N THR A 87 -2.82 -4.88 -11.92
CA THR A 87 -1.75 -4.99 -12.93
C THR A 87 -1.19 -6.41 -13.04
N HIS A 88 -1.16 -7.15 -11.93
CA HIS A 88 -0.61 -8.52 -11.83
C HIS A 88 -1.69 -9.62 -11.87
N HIS A 89 -2.96 -9.25 -12.09
CA HIS A 89 -4.10 -10.13 -11.85
C HIS A 89 -5.09 -10.07 -13.00
N ASP A 90 -5.37 -11.23 -13.61
CA ASP A 90 -6.37 -11.34 -14.68
C ASP A 90 -7.76 -11.48 -14.06
N LEU A 91 -8.54 -10.40 -14.09
CA LEU A 91 -9.90 -10.40 -13.55
C LEU A 91 -10.91 -11.17 -14.43
N ASN A 92 -10.55 -11.61 -15.63
CA ASN A 92 -11.40 -12.55 -16.39
C ASN A 92 -11.32 -13.98 -15.83
N ASN A 93 -10.43 -14.24 -14.87
CA ASN A 93 -10.30 -15.53 -14.22
C ASN A 93 -11.06 -15.53 -12.88
N ASP A 94 -12.15 -16.28 -12.81
CA ASP A 94 -12.97 -16.39 -11.60
C ASP A 94 -12.19 -16.86 -10.37
N MET A 95 -11.15 -17.69 -10.55
CA MET A 95 -10.29 -18.13 -9.44
C MET A 95 -9.48 -16.96 -8.85
N VAL A 96 -9.11 -15.97 -9.66
CA VAL A 96 -8.43 -14.75 -9.19
C VAL A 96 -9.39 -13.91 -8.37
N ILE A 97 -10.62 -13.70 -8.86
CA ILE A 97 -11.68 -12.98 -8.13
C ILE A 97 -11.95 -13.67 -6.79
N GLU A 98 -12.11 -15.00 -6.80
CA GLU A 98 -12.38 -15.77 -5.59
C GLU A 98 -11.22 -15.72 -4.60
N SER A 99 -9.96 -15.73 -5.09
CA SER A 99 -8.79 -15.52 -4.23
C SER A 99 -8.86 -14.18 -3.51
N PHE A 100 -9.23 -13.09 -4.20
CA PHE A 100 -9.36 -11.78 -3.57
C PHE A 100 -10.51 -11.72 -2.57
N LYS A 101 -11.68 -12.31 -2.88
CA LYS A 101 -12.79 -12.41 -1.91
C LYS A 101 -12.35 -13.12 -0.62
N ASN A 102 -11.60 -14.21 -0.73
CA ASN A 102 -11.03 -14.91 0.42
C ASN A 102 -10.05 -14.03 1.21
N ARG A 103 -9.19 -13.25 0.54
CA ARG A 103 -8.30 -12.28 1.20
C ARG A 103 -9.08 -11.19 1.94
N ILE A 104 -10.18 -10.71 1.37
CA ILE A 104 -11.06 -9.69 1.97
C ILE A 104 -11.70 -10.24 3.24
N ASN A 105 -12.33 -11.41 3.15
CA ASN A 105 -12.95 -12.06 4.30
C ASN A 105 -11.94 -12.29 5.41
N ARG A 106 -10.77 -12.84 5.07
CA ARG A 106 -9.68 -13.04 6.02
C ARG A 106 -9.24 -11.74 6.70
N LEU A 107 -9.04 -10.65 5.95
CA LEU A 107 -8.66 -9.36 6.53
C LEU A 107 -9.72 -8.90 7.55
N LYS A 108 -10.99 -8.91 7.14
CA LYS A 108 -12.10 -8.47 7.99
C LYS A 108 -12.23 -9.32 9.25
N GLU A 109 -12.22 -10.64 9.11
CA GLU A 109 -12.29 -11.59 10.23
C GLU A 109 -11.14 -11.37 11.21
N TYR A 110 -9.92 -11.18 10.69
CA TYR A 110 -8.75 -10.90 11.49
C TYR A 110 -8.89 -9.58 12.26
N LEU A 111 -9.18 -8.47 11.58
CA LEU A 111 -9.29 -7.16 12.21
C LEU A 111 -10.43 -7.06 13.23
N SER A 112 -11.50 -7.83 13.04
CA SER A 112 -12.68 -7.81 13.94
C SER A 112 -12.45 -8.57 15.25
N ASN A 113 -11.55 -9.56 15.28
CA ASN A 113 -11.47 -10.53 16.39
C ASN A 113 -10.05 -10.68 16.97
N THR A 114 -9.10 -9.83 16.55
CA THR A 114 -7.71 -9.98 16.96
C THR A 114 -7.42 -9.28 18.29
N ASN A 115 -6.59 -9.93 19.10
CA ASN A 115 -5.92 -9.32 20.26
C ASN A 115 -4.47 -8.93 19.92
N ASP A 116 -4.09 -9.01 18.65
CA ASP A 116 -2.81 -8.53 18.15
C ASP A 116 -2.85 -7.03 17.92
N GLU A 117 -1.66 -6.45 17.80
CA GLU A 117 -1.50 -5.06 17.41
C GLU A 117 -1.09 -4.98 15.94
N VAL A 118 -1.55 -3.96 15.23
CA VAL A 118 -1.39 -3.87 13.78
C VAL A 118 -0.58 -2.65 13.37
N ILE A 119 0.43 -2.86 12.53
CA ILE A 119 1.09 -1.80 11.78
C ILE A 119 0.62 -1.89 10.33
N PHE A 120 -0.11 -0.87 9.90
CA PHE A 120 -0.45 -0.67 8.50
C PHE A 120 0.69 0.06 7.78
N LEU A 121 1.08 -0.44 6.61
CA LEU A 121 2.09 0.18 5.75
C LEU A 121 1.48 0.61 4.43
N ARG A 122 1.67 1.87 4.07
CA ARG A 122 1.25 2.43 2.79
C ARG A 122 2.37 3.25 2.20
N THR A 123 2.73 3.01 0.95
CA THR A 123 3.49 4.00 0.18
C THR A 123 2.52 5.06 -0.32
N ALA A 124 2.85 6.33 -0.14
CA ALA A 124 2.04 7.41 -0.66
C ALA A 124 1.93 7.27 -2.18
N MET A 125 0.74 7.49 -2.73
CA MET A 125 0.55 7.59 -4.19
C MET A 125 0.83 8.99 -4.70
N ASP A 126 0.30 9.97 -4.00
CA ASP A 126 0.46 11.39 -4.26
C ASP A 126 0.87 12.12 -2.97
N ASP A 127 1.33 13.36 -3.17
CA ASP A 127 1.78 14.23 -2.08
C ASP A 127 0.64 14.56 -1.09
N GLU A 128 -0.60 14.55 -1.57
CA GLU A 128 -1.79 14.98 -0.84
C GLU A 128 -2.44 13.87 0.00
N GLU A 129 -2.02 12.60 -0.14
CA GLU A 129 -2.58 11.47 0.63
C GLU A 129 -2.48 11.67 2.14
N ILE A 130 -1.49 12.45 2.61
CA ILE A 130 -1.37 12.83 4.02
C ILE A 130 -2.63 13.53 4.55
N ASN A 131 -3.36 14.26 3.69
CA ASN A 131 -4.59 14.95 4.05
C ASN A 131 -5.74 13.96 4.36
N LEU A 132 -5.66 12.74 3.85
CA LEU A 132 -6.66 11.69 4.03
C LEU A 132 -6.33 10.74 5.19
N LEU A 133 -5.16 10.91 5.82
CA LEU A 133 -4.67 10.05 6.89
C LEU A 133 -5.60 10.06 8.11
N ASN A 134 -6.09 11.24 8.53
CA ASN A 134 -7.04 11.35 9.63
C ASN A 134 -8.39 10.69 9.30
N GLU A 135 -8.86 10.79 8.05
CA GLU A 135 -10.09 10.11 7.64
C GLU A 135 -9.93 8.59 7.67
N LEU A 136 -8.78 8.08 7.21
CA LEU A 136 -8.46 6.65 7.29
C LEU A 136 -8.39 6.16 8.74
N ILE A 137 -7.70 6.89 9.63
CA ILE A 137 -7.62 6.57 11.06
C ILE A 137 -9.03 6.49 11.66
N ASN A 138 -9.83 7.54 11.48
CA ASN A 138 -11.19 7.61 12.01
C ASN A 138 -12.06 6.47 11.48
N THR A 139 -11.91 6.13 10.19
CA THR A 139 -12.64 5.03 9.58
C THR A 139 -12.28 3.69 10.22
N ILE A 140 -10.99 3.39 10.40
CA ILE A 140 -10.56 2.15 11.03
C ILE A 140 -11.05 2.08 12.48
N GLN A 141 -10.97 3.17 13.24
CA GLN A 141 -11.47 3.21 14.63
C GLN A 141 -12.98 3.01 14.73
N ILE A 142 -13.77 3.58 13.81
CA ILE A 142 -15.23 3.40 13.81
C ILE A 142 -15.60 1.95 13.47
N ILE A 143 -14.93 1.35 12.48
CA ILE A 143 -15.26 0.01 12.00
C ILE A 143 -14.68 -1.08 12.93
N TYR A 144 -13.52 -0.85 13.54
CA TYR A 144 -12.82 -1.78 14.42
C TYR A 144 -12.40 -1.07 15.74
N PRO A 145 -13.33 -0.77 16.65
CA PRO A 145 -13.08 0.08 17.82
C PRO A 145 -12.07 -0.48 18.82
N GLU A 146 -11.96 -1.81 18.92
CA GLU A 146 -11.02 -2.48 19.82
C GLU A 146 -9.63 -2.69 19.19
N LEU A 147 -9.47 -2.36 17.89
CA LEU A 147 -8.22 -2.58 17.18
C LEU A 147 -7.14 -1.59 17.65
N LYS A 148 -6.03 -2.13 18.13
CA LYS A 148 -4.81 -1.35 18.37
C LYS A 148 -4.00 -1.30 17.09
N PHE A 149 -3.83 -0.12 16.52
CA PHE A 149 -3.07 0.03 15.28
C PHE A 149 -2.24 1.32 15.19
N LYS A 150 -1.24 1.30 14.30
CA LYS A 150 -0.56 2.48 13.76
C LYS A 150 -0.50 2.40 12.23
N ILE A 151 -0.40 3.55 11.58
CA ILE A 151 -0.22 3.69 10.13
C ILE A 151 1.14 4.34 9.86
N PHE A 152 1.92 3.75 8.96
CA PHE A 152 3.14 4.34 8.45
C PHE A 152 2.92 4.67 6.98
N LEU A 153 2.84 5.98 6.69
CA LEU A 153 2.73 6.52 5.34
C LEU A 153 4.13 6.84 4.83
N ILE A 154 4.54 6.19 3.75
CA ILE A 154 5.91 6.16 3.27
C ILE A 154 6.00 6.96 1.97
N TYR A 155 6.81 8.02 1.99
CA TYR A 155 7.19 8.78 0.80
C TYR A 155 8.57 8.32 0.31
N ASP A 156 8.76 8.35 -0.99
CA ASP A 156 10.03 8.05 -1.65
C ASP A 156 10.62 9.34 -2.23
N ASN A 157 11.49 10.02 -1.48
CA ASN A 157 12.16 11.24 -1.88
C ASN A 157 13.67 11.17 -1.62
N LYS A 158 14.43 11.01 -2.70
CA LYS A 158 15.91 10.96 -2.66
C LYS A 158 16.58 12.25 -2.16
N ASN A 159 15.86 13.37 -2.15
CA ASN A 159 16.42 14.69 -1.80
C ASN A 159 16.30 15.02 -0.30
N ILE A 160 15.60 14.19 0.48
CA ILE A 160 15.49 14.32 1.93
C ILE A 160 15.99 13.04 2.60
N PRO A 161 16.52 13.10 3.84
CA PRO A 161 17.08 11.93 4.51
C PRO A 161 16.03 10.86 4.80
N GLU A 162 16.47 9.61 4.99
CA GLU A 162 15.60 8.59 5.60
C GLU A 162 15.23 9.04 7.02
N ILE A 163 13.94 9.15 7.30
CA ILE A 163 13.44 9.65 8.58
C ILE A 163 12.06 9.07 8.86
N ILE A 164 11.73 8.94 10.16
CA ILE A 164 10.38 8.65 10.61
C ILE A 164 9.97 9.78 11.55
N LEU A 165 8.85 10.43 11.25
CA LEU A 165 8.29 11.54 12.02
C LEU A 165 6.92 11.14 12.57
N LYS A 166 6.64 11.52 13.81
CA LYS A 166 5.33 11.34 14.42
C LYS A 166 4.35 12.34 13.81
N TYR A 167 3.29 11.84 13.16
CA TYR A 167 2.21 12.69 12.66
C TYR A 167 1.18 12.98 13.76
N ASN A 168 0.71 11.91 14.40
CA ASN A 168 -0.17 11.95 15.57
C ASN A 168 0.00 10.63 16.34
N ASP A 169 -0.91 10.31 17.25
CA ASP A 169 -0.82 9.07 18.02
C ASP A 169 -1.10 7.81 17.21
N TYR A 170 -1.70 7.90 16.03
CA TYR A 170 -2.05 6.74 15.19
C TYR A 170 -1.20 6.63 13.93
N ALA A 171 -0.43 7.66 13.57
CA ALA A 171 0.32 7.63 12.34
C ALA A 171 1.70 8.30 12.38
N TYR A 172 2.54 7.82 11.47
CA TYR A 172 3.90 8.26 11.25
C TYR A 172 4.14 8.53 9.77
N ILE A 173 4.87 9.59 9.46
CA ILE A 173 5.33 9.90 8.12
C ILE A 173 6.76 9.40 8.00
N VAL A 174 7.01 8.58 7.00
CA VAL A 174 8.33 8.02 6.70
C VAL A 174 8.80 8.62 5.39
N ASN A 175 10.07 9.02 5.33
CA ASN A 175 10.74 9.18 4.05
C ASN A 175 11.73 8.04 3.83
N SER A 176 11.77 7.53 2.61
CA SER A 176 12.85 6.70 2.09
C SER A 176 13.55 7.41 0.94
N ILE A 177 14.83 7.07 0.75
CA ILE A 177 15.65 7.58 -0.36
C ILE A 177 15.58 6.68 -1.60
N MET A 178 14.72 5.66 -1.59
CA MET A 178 14.52 4.78 -2.73
C MET A 178 13.96 5.58 -3.92
N ILE A 179 14.45 5.27 -5.13
CA ILE A 179 13.86 5.75 -6.36
C ILE A 179 13.13 4.57 -6.99
N THR A 180 11.91 4.80 -7.46
CA THR A 180 11.09 3.79 -8.15
C THR A 180 11.68 3.15 -9.38
N LEU A 181 12.48 3.90 -10.14
CA LEU A 181 13.15 3.38 -11.33
C LEU A 181 14.22 2.34 -10.99
N ASP A 182 14.64 2.28 -9.73
CA ASP A 182 15.67 1.34 -9.29
C ASP A 182 15.10 -0.04 -8.96
N GLN A 183 13.78 -0.27 -8.97
CA GLN A 183 13.15 -1.50 -8.45
C GLN A 183 13.52 -2.77 -9.23
N ASN A 184 14.42 -3.56 -8.67
CA ASN A 184 14.81 -4.88 -9.13
C ASN A 184 15.14 -5.78 -7.92
N SER A 185 15.45 -7.05 -8.15
CA SER A 185 15.75 -8.00 -7.06
C SER A 185 16.86 -7.52 -6.11
N ASN A 186 17.85 -6.78 -6.63
CA ASN A 186 18.98 -6.29 -5.84
C ASN A 186 18.59 -5.07 -4.98
N THR A 187 17.89 -4.09 -5.55
CA THR A 187 17.50 -2.86 -4.85
C THR A 187 16.31 -3.06 -3.91
N ASN A 188 15.40 -3.98 -4.24
CA ASN A 188 14.28 -4.36 -3.38
C ASN A 188 14.74 -4.93 -2.04
N SER A 189 15.88 -5.63 -2.01
CA SER A 189 16.47 -6.14 -0.77
C SER A 189 16.98 -5.04 0.18
N ASN A 190 17.25 -3.84 -0.36
CA ASN A 190 17.71 -2.67 0.37
C ASN A 190 16.62 -1.60 0.53
N SER A 191 15.44 -1.80 -0.04
CA SER A 191 14.34 -0.85 0.02
C SER A 191 13.82 -0.70 1.43
N TYR A 192 13.60 0.55 1.85
CA TYR A 192 13.12 0.90 3.19
C TYR A 192 14.00 0.33 4.33
N ASN A 193 15.30 0.10 4.09
CA ASN A 193 16.16 -0.57 5.06
C ASN A 193 16.16 0.11 6.43
N TYR A 194 16.16 1.44 6.47
CA TYR A 194 16.04 2.19 7.73
C TYR A 194 14.74 1.85 8.49
N LEU A 195 13.59 1.93 7.83
CA LEU A 195 12.28 1.61 8.40
C LEU A 195 12.20 0.16 8.87
N PHE A 196 12.67 -0.79 8.08
CA PHE A 196 12.59 -2.22 8.43
C PHE A 196 13.61 -2.63 9.49
N LYS A 197 14.78 -1.98 9.56
CA LYS A 197 15.70 -2.11 10.70
C LYS A 197 15.05 -1.58 11.98
N TYR A 198 14.33 -0.47 11.89
CA TYR A 198 13.56 0.06 13.00
C TYR A 198 12.49 -0.94 13.48
N PHE A 199 11.68 -1.49 12.56
CA PHE A 199 10.67 -2.49 12.91
C PHE A 199 11.22 -3.78 13.52
N LYS A 200 12.44 -4.21 13.16
CA LYS A 200 13.08 -5.39 13.78
C LYS A 200 13.34 -5.21 15.28
N ASN A 201 13.33 -3.98 15.79
CA ASN A 201 13.54 -3.67 17.20
C ASN A 201 12.22 -3.43 17.97
N ILE A 202 11.06 -3.60 17.31
CA ILE A 202 9.73 -3.35 17.88
C ILE A 202 9.00 -4.68 18.03
N ASN A 203 8.50 -4.96 19.24
CA ASN A 203 7.70 -6.15 19.53
C ASN A 203 6.22 -5.82 19.75
N ASN A 204 5.90 -4.58 20.10
CA ASN A 204 4.55 -4.06 20.35
C ASN A 204 4.51 -2.55 20.00
N LEU A 205 3.32 -1.95 19.92
CA LEU A 205 3.15 -0.55 19.55
C LEU A 205 3.74 0.44 20.57
N ASP A 206 3.87 0.05 21.84
CA ASP A 206 4.46 0.89 22.88
C ASP A 206 5.99 1.00 22.75
N ASP A 207 6.64 0.08 22.03
CA ASP A 207 8.07 0.16 21.70
C ASP A 207 8.38 1.28 20.68
N ILE A 208 7.36 1.86 20.03
CA ILE A 208 7.53 2.93 19.05
C ILE A 208 7.87 4.25 19.76
N LYS A 209 9.17 4.54 19.88
CA LYS A 209 9.70 5.76 20.51
C LYS A 209 10.20 6.80 19.50
N ILE A 210 9.28 7.37 18.72
CA ILE A 210 9.57 8.49 17.80
C ILE A 210 9.01 9.78 18.38
N ASN A 211 9.90 10.72 18.70
CA ASN A 211 9.55 12.00 19.33
C ASN A 211 9.62 13.19 18.36
N ASP A 212 10.29 13.03 17.22
CA ASP A 212 10.37 14.09 16.22
C ASP A 212 9.02 14.25 15.53
N GLU A 213 8.37 15.38 15.74
CA GLU A 213 7.02 15.64 15.21
C GLU A 213 7.07 16.13 13.77
N PHE A 214 6.17 15.60 12.95
CA PHE A 214 6.00 16.00 11.55
C PHE A 214 5.72 17.49 11.39
N VAL A 215 4.86 18.04 12.24
CA VAL A 215 4.48 19.47 12.24
C VAL A 215 5.64 20.43 12.48
N ASN A 216 6.70 19.95 13.15
CA ASN A 216 7.90 20.73 13.43
C ASN A 216 8.98 20.56 12.34
N SER A 217 8.73 19.70 11.35
CA SER A 217 9.66 19.51 10.24
C SER A 217 9.48 20.61 9.19
N ASN A 218 10.59 21.17 8.72
CA ASN A 218 10.62 22.04 7.54
C ASN A 218 10.75 21.23 6.23
N LEU A 219 10.43 19.94 6.28
CA LEU A 219 10.62 19.01 5.17
C LEU A 219 9.39 19.02 4.27
N ILE A 220 9.62 19.10 2.96
CA ILE A 220 8.57 18.94 1.95
C ILE A 220 8.63 17.50 1.47
N PHE A 221 7.68 16.70 1.93
CA PHE A 221 7.51 15.33 1.47
C PHE A 221 6.89 15.38 0.08
N LYS A 222 7.60 14.81 -0.88
CA LYS A 222 7.13 14.63 -2.25
C LYS A 222 7.38 13.20 -2.62
N ASN A 223 6.37 12.52 -3.13
CA ASN A 223 6.59 11.22 -3.72
C ASN A 223 7.38 11.40 -5.02
N ASP A 224 8.11 10.37 -5.42
CA ASP A 224 8.58 10.31 -6.79
C ASP A 224 7.36 10.29 -7.76
N ASP A 225 7.52 10.81 -8.98
CA ASP A 225 6.44 10.90 -10.00
C ASP A 225 6.01 9.52 -10.55
N TYR A 226 6.30 8.43 -9.84
CA TYR A 226 6.03 7.09 -10.32
C TYR A 226 4.55 6.75 -10.24
N LYS A 227 3.98 6.60 -11.43
CA LYS A 227 2.60 6.17 -11.61
C LYS A 227 2.47 4.65 -11.77
N GLY A 228 3.56 3.88 -11.72
CA GLY A 228 3.58 2.48 -12.13
C GLY A 228 4.10 2.31 -13.56
N TYR A 229 4.94 1.32 -13.84
CA TYR A 229 5.40 0.99 -15.22
C TYR A 229 4.25 0.83 -16.24
N ALA A 230 3.08 0.43 -15.74
CA ALA A 230 1.86 0.21 -16.51
C ALA A 230 1.12 1.50 -16.90
N ILE A 231 1.53 2.65 -16.38
CA ILE A 231 0.76 3.90 -16.45
C ILE A 231 1.62 4.94 -17.16
N LEU A 232 1.64 4.81 -18.48
CA LEU A 232 2.22 5.79 -19.40
C LEU A 232 1.37 7.06 -19.44
N ASP A 233 1.96 8.15 -19.94
CA ASP A 233 1.36 9.49 -19.99
C ASP A 233 -0.10 9.47 -20.48
N GLY A 234 -1.00 9.83 -19.56
CA GLY A 234 -2.43 10.05 -19.83
C GLY A 234 -3.38 8.98 -19.30
N ILE A 235 -2.89 7.81 -18.90
CA ILE A 235 -3.74 6.79 -18.24
C ILE A 235 -3.69 7.03 -16.73
N PHE A 236 -4.83 7.02 -16.06
CA PHE A 236 -4.88 7.04 -14.59
C PHE A 236 -5.00 5.61 -14.06
N PRO A 237 -4.40 5.28 -12.90
CA PRO A 237 -4.50 3.95 -12.28
C PRO A 237 -5.93 3.53 -11.91
N TYR A 238 -6.89 4.43 -12.02
CA TYR A 238 -8.28 4.18 -11.69
C TYR A 238 -9.20 4.93 -12.66
N ASP A 239 -10.41 4.42 -12.81
CA ASP A 239 -11.48 5.03 -13.57
C ASP A 239 -12.64 5.31 -12.62
N LYS A 240 -12.82 6.58 -12.22
CA LYS A 240 -13.82 6.99 -11.23
C LYS A 240 -15.27 6.65 -11.64
N ASN A 241 -15.51 6.36 -12.93
CA ASN A 241 -16.82 6.00 -13.46
C ASN A 241 -17.07 4.48 -13.53
N ASN A 242 -16.02 3.67 -13.34
CA ASN A 242 -16.08 2.22 -13.29
C ASN A 242 -16.03 1.70 -11.85
#